data_AF-A0A396P834-F1
#
_entry.id   AF-A0A396P834-F1
#
_cell.length_a   1.000
_cell.length_b   1.000
_cell.length_c   1.000
_cell.angle_alpha   90.00
_cell.angle_beta   90.00
_cell.angle_gamma   90.00
#
_symmetry.space_group_name_H-M   'P 1'
#
loop_
_entity.id
_entity.type
_entity.pdbx_description
1 polymer ?
#
loop_
_entity_poly.entity_id
_entity_poly.type
_entity_poly.pdbx_seq_one_letter_code
_entity_poly.pdbx_strand_id
1 'polypeptide(L)' 'MRGSHGRDDAASIPIFAMSANAFVEDRQAAKEAGMDVHIAKPIDAELLKKKIAEYCR' A
#
# COMPACT_ATOMS: atom_id res chain seq x y z
N MET A 1 3.37 -15.65 1.40
CA MET A 1 4.60 -14.96 0.97
C MET A 1 4.30 -14.27 -0.36
N ARG A 2 4.74 -13.02 -0.57
CA ARG A 2 4.55 -12.32 -1.86
C ARG A 2 5.10 -13.21 -3.00
N GLY A 3 4.39 -13.34 -4.12
CA GLY A 3 4.80 -14.17 -5.26
C GLY A 3 4.32 -15.63 -5.27
N SER A 4 3.37 -16.04 -4.40
CA SER A 4 2.99 -17.47 -4.23
C SER A 4 2.25 -18.16 -5.39
N HIS A 5 2.08 -17.53 -6.56
CA HIS A 5 1.27 -18.06 -7.67
C HIS A 5 2.06 -18.18 -9.00
N GLY A 6 3.38 -18.45 -8.95
CA GLY A 6 4.22 -18.54 -10.15
C GLY A 6 4.43 -17.21 -10.88
N ARG A 7 4.25 -16.11 -10.15
CA ARG A 7 4.39 -14.72 -10.61
C ARG A 7 5.54 -14.09 -9.81
N ASP A 8 6.76 -14.30 -10.29
CA ASP A 8 7.96 -13.77 -9.61
C ASP A 8 7.98 -12.24 -9.59
N ASP A 9 7.37 -11.61 -10.60
CA ASP A 9 7.15 -10.16 -10.69
C ASP A 9 6.25 -9.63 -9.56
N ALA A 10 5.34 -10.45 -9.03
CA ALA A 10 4.42 -10.01 -7.98
C ALA A 10 5.12 -9.64 -6.67
N ALA A 11 6.37 -10.07 -6.46
CA ALA A 11 7.15 -9.66 -5.31
C ALA A 11 7.52 -8.17 -5.32
N SER A 12 7.65 -7.56 -6.51
CA SER A 12 8.05 -6.15 -6.69
C SER A 12 6.86 -5.20 -6.84
N ILE A 13 5.63 -5.71 -6.95
CA ILE A 13 4.42 -4.89 -7.07
C ILE A 13 4.17 -4.15 -5.74
N PRO A 14 4.09 -2.81 -5.75
CA PRO A 14 3.76 -2.04 -4.56
C PRO A 14 2.32 -2.30 -4.09
N ILE A 15 2.14 -2.49 -2.77
CA ILE A 15 0.82 -2.73 -2.15
C ILE A 15 0.41 -1.51 -1.32
N PHE A 16 -0.71 -0.91 -1.69
CA PHE A 16 -1.29 0.25 -1.03
C PHE A 16 -2.45 -0.20 -0.14
N ALA A 17 -2.24 -0.19 1.16
CA ALA A 17 -3.26 -0.43 2.18
C ALA A 17 -4.25 0.72 2.21
N MET A 18 -5.54 0.41 2.24
CA MET A 18 -6.60 1.41 2.46
C MET A 18 -7.45 1.04 3.67
N SER A 19 -7.35 1.84 4.72
CA SER A 19 -8.10 1.63 5.96
C SER A 19 -9.33 2.55 6.01
N ALA A 20 -10.36 2.14 6.74
CA ALA A 20 -11.49 3.02 7.04
C ALA A 20 -11.15 4.08 8.11
N ASN A 21 -10.00 3.95 8.79
CA ASN A 21 -9.59 4.79 9.90
C ASN A 21 -8.09 5.10 9.86
N ALA A 22 -7.68 6.29 10.31
CA ALA A 22 -6.32 6.79 10.15
C ALA A 22 -5.40 6.54 11.36
N PHE A 23 -5.75 5.58 12.23
CA PHE A 23 -5.03 5.35 13.46
C PHE A 23 -3.59 4.88 13.21
N VAL A 24 -2.69 5.17 14.16
CA VAL A 24 -1.25 4.86 14.03
C VAL A 24 -1.04 3.35 13.99
N GLU A 25 -1.89 2.62 14.69
CA GLU A 25 -1.97 1.18 14.79
C GLU A 25 -2.27 0.55 13.42
N ASP A 26 -3.19 1.14 12.63
CA ASP A 26 -3.52 0.65 11.28
C ASP A 26 -2.32 0.78 10.32
N ARG A 27 -1.56 1.87 10.45
CA ARG A 27 -0.30 2.06 9.69
C ARG A 27 0.75 1.02 10.07
N GLN A 28 0.91 0.78 11.36
CA GLN A 28 1.92 -0.17 11.85
C GLN A 28 1.56 -1.60 11.45
N ALA A 29 0.30 -2.00 11.61
CA ALA A 29 -0.21 -3.30 11.18
C ALA A 29 -0.06 -3.52 9.67
N ALA A 30 -0.36 -2.51 8.85
CA ALA A 30 -0.14 -2.57 7.41
C ALA A 30 1.34 -2.79 7.06
N LYS A 31 2.25 -2.08 7.74
CA LYS A 31 3.68 -2.23 7.55
C LYS A 31 4.17 -3.62 7.95
N GLU A 32 3.72 -4.13 9.10
CA GLU A 32 4.07 -5.47 9.61
C GLU A 32 3.52 -6.59 8.72
N ALA A 33 2.34 -6.40 8.14
CA ALA A 33 1.78 -7.28 7.12
C ALA A 33 2.55 -7.23 5.77
N GLY A 34 3.56 -6.36 5.67
CA GLY A 34 4.37 -6.18 4.48
C GLY A 34 3.63 -5.43 3.39
N MET A 35 2.91 -4.35 3.71
CA MET A 35 2.37 -3.38 2.75
C MET A 35 3.31 -2.17 2.67
N ASP A 36 3.38 -1.53 1.49
CA ASP A 36 4.36 -0.46 1.23
C ASP A 36 3.83 0.93 1.60
N VAL A 37 2.52 1.16 1.36
CA VAL A 37 1.87 2.46 1.57
C VAL A 37 0.57 2.24 2.34
N HIS A 38 0.21 3.19 3.20
CA HIS A 38 -1.07 3.21 3.90
C HIS A 38 -1.81 4.52 3.64
N ILE A 39 -3.07 4.44 3.21
CA ILE A 39 -3.94 5.57 2.90
C ILE A 39 -5.25 5.41 3.67
N ALA A 40 -5.61 6.40 4.48
CA ALA A 40 -6.89 6.40 5.19
C ALA A 40 -8.03 6.87 4.27
N LYS A 41 -9.23 6.33 4.50
CA LYS A 41 -10.49 6.83 3.90
C LYS A 41 -11.08 7.98 4.75
N PRO A 42 -11.81 8.94 4.15
CA PRO A 42 -12.08 9.07 2.72
C PRO A 42 -10.81 9.43 1.93
N ILE A 43 -10.69 8.89 0.71
CA ILE A 43 -9.47 8.99 -0.08
C ILE A 43 -9.32 10.42 -0.62
N ASP A 44 -8.17 11.03 -0.34
CA ASP A 44 -7.70 12.21 -1.06
C ASP A 44 -7.08 11.77 -2.40
N ALA A 45 -7.74 12.15 -3.51
CA ALA A 45 -7.33 11.76 -4.85
C ALA A 45 -5.97 12.34 -5.25
N GLU A 46 -5.63 13.56 -4.81
CA GLU A 46 -4.35 14.19 -5.15
C GLU A 46 -3.21 13.55 -4.37
N LEU A 47 -3.44 13.23 -3.10
CA LEU A 47 -2.48 12.43 -2.31
C LEU A 47 -2.25 11.06 -2.94
N LEU A 48 -3.32 10.37 -3.36
CA LEU A 48 -3.22 9.06 -4.00
C LEU A 48 -2.40 9.14 -5.29
N LYS A 49 -2.71 10.10 -6.17
CA LYS A 49 -1.96 10.31 -7.43
C LYS A 49 -0.49 10.56 -7.15
N LYS A 50 -0.17 11.45 -6.21
CA LYS A 50 1.22 11.75 -5.80
C LYS A 50 1.94 10.49 -5.34
N LYS A 51 1.28 9.67 -4.52
CA LYS A 51 1.86 8.43 -4.01
C LYS A 51 2.04 7.37 -5.09
N ILE A 52 1.09 7.22 -6.01
CA ILE A 52 1.24 6.31 -7.15
C ILE A 52 2.42 6.75 -8.03
N ALA A 53 2.54 8.05 -8.30
CA ALA A 53 3.64 8.61 -9.11
C ALA A 53 5.03 8.34 -8.51
N GLU A 54 5.17 8.21 -7.19
CA GLU A 54 6.44 7.82 -6.55
C GLU A 54 6.90 6.40 -6.95
N TYR A 55 5.99 5.55 -7.43
CA TYR A 55 6.26 4.15 -7.79
C TYR A 55 6.11 3.85 -9.29
N CYS A 56 5.59 4.78 -10.09
CA CYS A 56 5.58 4.68 -11.55
C CYS A 56 6.88 5.30 -12.11
N ARG A 57 7.70 4.47 -12.78
CA ARG A 57 8.87 4.92 -13.55
C ARG A 57 8.51 5.09 -15.01
#